data_AF-A0A7Z9ML56-F1
#
_entry.id   AF-A0A7Z9ML56-F1
#
_cell.length_a   1.000
_cell.length_b   1.000
_cell.length_c   1.000
_cell.angle_alpha   90.00
_cell.angle_beta   90.00
_cell.angle_gamma   90.00
#
_symmetry.space_group_name_H-M   'P 1'
#
loop_
_entity.id
_entity.type
_entity.pdbx_description
1 polymer ?
#
loop_
_entity_poly.entity_id
_entity_poly.type
_entity_poly.pdbx_seq_one_letter_code
_entity_poly.pdbx_strand_id
1 'polypeptide(L)' 'MVQGGMNLAHLNMSHGEREGHGAAVGFVRDAAIQLGWLVGIMVDLSGPTIPRIIGGARVTVTPTFTLRTRSRLTR' A
#
# COMPACT_ATOMS: atom_id res chain seq x y z
N MET A 1 -7.70 19.23 0.19
CA MET A 1 -8.32 17.92 -0.11
C MET A 1 -9.71 17.82 0.47
N VAL A 2 -9.88 17.90 1.80
CA VAL A 2 -11.21 17.89 2.44
C VAL A 2 -12.11 18.98 1.86
N GLN A 3 -11.70 20.26 1.90
CA GLN A 3 -12.46 21.38 1.30
C GLN A 3 -12.80 21.20 -0.19
N GLY A 4 -12.01 20.39 -0.91
CA GLY A 4 -12.23 20.07 -2.32
C GLY A 4 -13.23 18.93 -2.56
N GLY A 5 -13.91 18.44 -1.52
CA GLY A 5 -14.94 17.40 -1.62
C GLY A 5 -14.46 15.98 -1.29
N MET A 6 -13.33 15.81 -0.60
CA MET A 6 -12.88 14.46 -0.19
C MET A 6 -13.82 13.87 0.88
N ASN A 7 -14.44 12.72 0.59
CA ASN A 7 -15.29 11.99 1.53
C ASN A 7 -14.57 10.83 2.24
N LEU A 8 -13.47 10.33 1.67
CA LEU A 8 -12.75 9.18 2.18
C LEU A 8 -11.24 9.32 1.95
N ALA A 9 -10.46 9.11 3.00
CA ALA A 9 -9.00 9.03 2.94
C ALA A 9 -8.56 7.56 2.95
N HIS A 10 -7.85 7.14 1.91
CA HIS A 10 -7.35 5.77 1.75
C HIS A 10 -5.88 5.68 2.14
N LEU A 11 -5.57 4.86 3.14
CA LEU A 11 -4.22 4.58 3.62
C LEU A 11 -3.81 3.19 3.15
N ASN A 12 -2.89 3.14 2.19
CA ASN A 12 -2.35 1.89 1.67
C ASN A 12 -1.16 1.42 2.51
N MET A 13 -1.33 0.33 3.27
CA MET A 13 -0.30 -0.23 4.15
C MET A 13 0.78 -1.03 3.42
N SER A 14 0.70 -1.14 2.08
CA SER A 14 1.80 -1.69 1.27
C SER A 14 2.97 -0.71 1.14
N HIS A 15 2.76 0.57 1.51
CA HIS A 15 3.77 1.62 1.43
C HIS A 15 3.74 2.51 2.67
N GLY A 16 4.86 3.17 2.94
CA GLY A 16 4.98 4.15 4.02
C GLY A 16 5.14 3.51 5.41
N GLU A 17 5.51 4.37 6.36
CA GLU A 17 5.75 4.00 7.75
C GLU A 17 4.53 4.34 8.62
N ARG A 18 4.40 3.64 9.75
CA ARG A 18 3.29 3.81 10.69
C ARG A 18 3.15 5.26 11.17
N GLU A 19 4.26 5.94 11.45
CA GLU A 19 4.29 7.33 11.90
C GLU A 19 3.74 8.28 10.81
N GLY A 20 4.08 8.02 9.54
CA GLY A 20 3.56 8.79 8.40
C GLY A 20 2.06 8.61 8.21
N HIS A 21 1.57 7.38 8.32
CA HIS A 21 0.12 7.09 8.30
C HIS A 21 -0.61 7.77 9.46
N GLY A 22 -0.02 7.77 10.66
CA GLY A 22 -0.57 8.47 11.82
C GLY A 22 -0.70 9.98 11.61
N ALA A 23 0.34 10.61 11.05
CA ALA A 23 0.30 12.02 10.69
C ALA A 23 -0.80 12.32 9.65
N ALA A 24 -0.92 11.48 8.61
CA ALA A 24 -1.96 11.63 7.60
C ALA A 24 -3.38 11.55 8.19
N VAL A 25 -3.62 10.60 9.10
CA VAL A 25 -4.89 10.51 9.85
C VAL A 25 -5.17 11.80 10.63
N GLY A 26 -4.16 12.33 11.33
CA GLY A 26 -4.25 13.59 12.07
C GLY A 26 -4.71 14.74 11.17
N PHE A 27 -3.99 14.95 10.06
CA PHE A 27 -4.33 16.03 9.12
C PHE A 27 -5.74 15.91 8.53
N VAL A 28 -6.20 14.70 8.21
CA VAL A 28 -7.56 14.48 7.71
C VAL A 28 -8.60 14.81 8.78
N ARG A 29 -8.37 14.40 10.03
CA ARG A 29 -9.28 14.68 11.16
C ARG A 29 -9.35 16.16 11.48
N ASP A 30 -8.21 16.84 11.54
CA ASP A 30 -8.16 18.27 11.84
C ASP A 30 -8.89 19.07 10.75
N ALA A 31 -8.66 18.75 9.49
CA ALA A 31 -9.36 19.39 8.38
C ALA A 31 -10.87 19.09 8.37
N ALA A 32 -11.28 17.86 8.70
CA ALA A 32 -12.69 17.48 8.82
C ALA A 32 -13.38 18.26 9.95
N ILE A 33 -12.74 18.40 11.12
CA ILE A 33 -13.23 19.18 12.26
C ILE A 33 -13.36 20.66 11.89
N GLN A 34 -12.33 21.25 11.28
CA GLN A 34 -12.33 22.66 10.89
C GLN A 34 -13.44 23.01 9.90
N LEU A 35 -13.79 22.08 9.01
CA LEU A 35 -14.83 22.28 7.99
C LEU A 35 -16.21 21.78 8.43
N GLY A 36 -16.31 21.09 9.57
CA GLY A 36 -17.54 20.46 10.05
C GLY A 36 -18.04 19.32 9.15
N TRP A 37 -17.14 18.65 8.42
CA TRP A 37 -17.47 17.60 7.47
C TRP A 37 -17.12 16.22 8.02
N LEU A 38 -17.88 15.20 7.60
CA LEU A 38 -17.54 13.81 7.89
C LEU A 38 -16.67 13.26 6.75
N VAL A 39 -15.48 12.80 7.11
CA VAL A 39 -14.53 12.14 6.20
C VAL A 39 -14.18 10.77 6.77
N GLY A 40 -14.44 9.72 6.01
CA GLY A 40 -14.07 8.35 6.38
C GLY A 40 -12.56 8.12 6.23
N ILE A 41 -12.02 7.18 7.00
CA ILE A 41 -10.64 6.70 6.86
C ILE A 41 -10.68 5.21 6.57
N MET A 42 -10.13 4.82 5.42
CA MET A 42 -10.03 3.42 5.00
C MET A 42 -8.59 2.95 5.09
N VAL A 43 -8.38 1.94 5.93
CA VAL A 43 -7.10 1.25 6.04
C VAL A 43 -7.12 0.05 5.10
N ASP A 44 -6.22 0.06 4.13
CA ASP A 44 -6.05 -1.01 3.16
C ASP A 44 -4.81 -1.83 3.52
N LEU A 45 -5.06 -3.06 3.95
CA LEU A 45 -4.04 -3.98 4.43
C LEU A 45 -3.37 -4.69 3.26
N SER A 46 -2.05 -4.82 3.34
CA SER A 46 -1.28 -5.66 2.42
C SER A 46 -1.64 -7.14 2.66
N GLY A 47 -2.41 -7.71 1.73
CA GLY A 47 -2.70 -9.14 1.70
C GLY A 47 -1.45 -10.00 1.43
N PRO A 48 -1.59 -11.33 1.36
CA PRO A 48 -0.48 -12.22 1.01
C PRO A 48 0.08 -11.85 -0.37
N THR A 49 1.38 -11.54 -0.42
CA THR A 49 2.08 -11.20 -1.67
C THR A 49 3.07 -12.30 -2.07
N ILE A 50 3.29 -12.47 -3.37
CA ILE A 50 4.38 -13.30 -3.87
C ILE A 50 5.65 -12.42 -3.86
N PRO A 51 6.71 -12.79 -3.14
CA PRO A 51 7.91 -11.99 -3.07
C PRO A 51 8.57 -11.88 -4.44
N ARG A 52 9.14 -10.69 -4.72
CA ARG A 52 9.92 -10.46 -5.93
C ARG A 52 11.19 -11.32 -5.91
N ILE A 53 11.69 -11.66 -7.11
CA ILE A 53 13.03 -12.22 -7.27
C ILE A 53 14.05 -11.23 -6.68
N ILE A 54 14.71 -11.63 -5.60
CA ILE A 54 15.77 -10.86 -4.93
C ILE A 54 17.10 -11.14 -5.67
N GLY A 55 17.88 -10.10 -5.95
CA GLY A 55 19.22 -10.24 -6.54
C GLY A 55 19.42 -9.68 -7.95
N GLY A 56 18.41 -9.02 -8.54
CA GLY A 56 18.59 -8.25 -9.78
C GLY A 56 19.10 -9.09 -10.96
N ALA A 57 18.38 -10.14 -11.32
CA ALA A 57 18.73 -10.92 -12.51
C ALA A 57 18.47 -10.09 -13.78
N ARG A 58 19.51 -9.85 -14.58
CA ARG A 58 19.34 -9.41 -15.97
C ARG A 58 18.88 -10.60 -16.79
N VAL A 59 17.73 -10.47 -17.43
CA VAL A 59 17.17 -11.52 -18.29
C VAL A 59 17.24 -11.05 -19.73
N THR A 60 17.85 -11.84 -20.60
CA THR A 60 17.79 -11.62 -22.05
C THR A 60 16.40 -12.02 -22.53
N VAL A 61 15.71 -11.10 -23.20
CA VAL A 61 14.36 -11.36 -23.70
C VAL A 61 14.43 -12.34 -24.87
N THR A 62 14.03 -13.59 -24.61
CA THR A 62 13.71 -14.61 -25.61
C THR A 62 12.20 -14.61 -25.88
N PRO A 63 11.69 -15.23 -26.97
CA PRO A 63 10.26 -15.34 -27.23
C PRO A 63 9.49 -16.16 -26.16
N THR A 64 10.19 -16.83 -25.24
CA THR A 64 9.57 -17.56 -24.13
C THR A 64 10.38 -17.38 -22.86
N PHE A 65 9.68 -17.14 -21.74
CA PHE A 65 10.23 -17.05 -20.39
C PHE A 65 9.37 -17.91 -19.44
N THR A 66 10.00 -18.58 -18.47
CA THR A 66 9.31 -19.50 -17.55
C THR A 66 9.67 -19.21 -16.10
N LEU A 67 8.65 -18.95 -15.27
CA LEU A 67 8.76 -18.93 -13.82
C LEU A 67 8.30 -20.27 -13.26
N ARG A 68 9.10 -20.92 -12.41
CA ARG A 68 8.76 -22.19 -11.80
C ARG A 68 8.96 -22.13 -10.29
N THR A 69 7.96 -22.57 -9.54
CA THR A 69 8.10 -22.80 -8.10
C THR A 69 8.95 -24.04 -7.86
N ARG A 70 9.90 -23.96 -6.92
CA ARG A 70 10.56 -25.13 -6.35
C ARG A 70 10.28 -25.13 -4.86
N SER A 71 9.47 -26.05 -4.37
CA SER A 71 9.34 -26.25 -2.94
C SER A 71 10.59 -26.97 -2.43
N ARG A 72 11.30 -26.37 -1.47
CA ARG A 72 12.12 -27.16 -0.53
C ARG A 72 11.22 -27.39 0.68
N LEU A 73 10.55 -28.53 0.70
CA LEU A 73 9.99 -29.08 1.93
C LEU A 73 11.17 -29.55 2.79
N THR A 74 11.79 -28.63 3.53
CA THR A 74 12.59 -29.00 4.69
C THR A 74 11.62 -29.20 5.84
N ARG A 75 11.45 -30.46 6.24
CA ARG A 75 10.81 -30.85 7.50
C ARG A 75 11.60 -30.30 8.68
#